data_AF-A0A1G8BKG7-F1
#
_entry.id   AF-A0A1G8BKG7-F1
#
_cell.length_a   1.000
_cell.length_b   1.000
_cell.length_c   1.000
_cell.angle_alpha   90.00
_cell.angle_beta   90.00
_cell.angle_gamma   90.00
#
_symmetry.space_group_name_H-M   'P 1'
#
loop_
_entity.id
_entity.type
_entity.pdbx_description
1 polymer ?
#
loop_
_entity_poly.entity_id
_entity_poly.type
_entity_poly.pdbx_seq_one_letter_code
_entity_poly.pdbx_strand_id
1 'polypeptide(L)'
;MKTIITLAFVAFSYVGFAQLIDNFGKIITHEIILNKQDDGTYTGAVEWTTGGIDSLQRFVINDLSIKAPVMVRIVSKAPNYNIDLTFHKNNWDSEEAKISTNGKKFVDKIFRTKNLLGLGVSSEVAGIPYLISVRVGLQFPSTQSIIRVTDDKEEYTKHLRGLGIQGDPFGGNSTPNTSQSTVATTGSSDENNTLLYIIIGLLSIIAILFGIFLFKKKPRSNALLLMLCFGFSQLMMSQSTTPSNVPMADQSDVFLDYANNNVANQVPVTYDDPGLIPAMDRDAYVSYDGGKTYALIRLRPNQGAIELSPEDAAEVNRQMQEATDDFNRDFRDNMPGEDTEGDQRTLPVDRTAEELEQLRRQVRRLQAAVERLEAENEDGDDDETENNPGNEILIYCEVRDECFNCMNKHLQDFTTHYAYYIHLQNYYFFKSTVLNDYITWGNSMSSLPGGGGIGWTSTLLHKVRPAMKKMKKAYDSRFDDYIASMEKDLSNIKNCASSMQLASSGTYEAQVAQLIQALKAARISK
;
A
#
# COMPACT_ATOMS: atom_id res chain seq x y z
N MET A 1 -9.69 37.32 34.10
CA MET A 1 -8.30 37.20 33.61
C MET A 1 -7.72 35.80 33.86
N LYS A 2 -7.60 35.32 35.11
CA LYS A 2 -7.08 33.96 35.37
C LYS A 2 -7.87 32.82 34.71
N THR A 3 -9.20 32.87 34.78
CA THR A 3 -10.08 31.91 34.10
C THR A 3 -9.96 31.95 32.58
N ILE A 4 -9.73 33.13 31.99
CA ILE A 4 -9.52 33.30 30.55
C ILE A 4 -8.17 32.69 30.14
N ILE A 5 -7.12 32.90 30.94
CA ILE A 5 -5.79 32.28 30.68
C ILE A 5 -5.86 30.77 30.83
N THR A 6 -6.59 30.24 31.82
CA THR A 6 -6.79 28.79 31.96
C THR A 6 -7.60 28.21 30.80
N LEU A 7 -8.66 28.89 30.34
CA LEU A 7 -9.41 28.49 29.15
C LEU A 7 -8.57 28.56 27.87
N ALA A 8 -7.71 29.58 27.73
CA ALA A 8 -6.79 29.69 26.60
C ALA A 8 -5.71 28.60 26.62
N PHE A 9 -5.19 28.24 27.80
CA PHE A 9 -4.22 27.15 27.95
C PHE A 9 -4.84 25.78 27.71
N VAL A 10 -6.10 25.58 28.13
CA VAL A 10 -6.89 24.38 27.79
C VAL A 10 -7.15 24.36 26.28
N ALA A 11 -7.59 25.47 25.67
CA ALA A 11 -7.78 25.55 24.23
C ALA A 11 -6.48 25.26 23.45
N PHE A 12 -5.34 25.80 23.87
CA PHE A 12 -4.04 25.54 23.25
C PHE A 12 -3.57 24.08 23.41
N SER A 13 -3.89 23.43 24.52
CA SER A 13 -3.57 22.00 24.71
C SER A 13 -4.47 21.06 23.91
N TYR A 14 -5.57 21.55 23.34
CA TYR A 14 -6.42 20.81 22.38
C TYR A 14 -6.05 21.03 20.90
N VAL A 15 -5.21 22.03 20.57
CA VAL A 15 -4.83 22.35 19.17
C VAL A 15 -3.51 21.68 18.75
N GLY A 16 -2.71 21.19 19.70
CA GLY A 16 -1.49 20.44 19.40
C GLY A 16 -1.78 18.97 19.16
N PHE A 17 -1.15 18.39 18.14
CA PHE A 17 -1.06 16.97 17.77
C PHE A 17 -1.99 16.49 16.64
N ALA A 18 -1.74 17.01 15.44
CA ALA A 18 -2.08 16.34 14.16
C ALA A 18 -1.13 15.15 13.85
N GLN A 19 0.03 15.08 14.53
CA GLN A 19 0.97 13.97 14.43
C GLN A 19 0.94 13.15 15.72
N LEU A 20 0.90 11.83 15.58
CA LEU A 20 1.08 10.89 16.69
C LEU A 20 2.53 10.96 17.14
N ILE A 21 2.78 11.89 18.05
CA ILE A 21 4.05 12.10 18.68
C ILE A 21 4.00 11.39 20.04
N ASP A 22 4.98 10.55 20.34
CA ASP A 22 5.11 9.93 21.66
C ASP A 22 5.35 10.99 22.75
N ASN A 23 5.37 10.59 24.02
CA ASN A 23 5.62 11.50 25.13
C ASN A 23 6.97 12.26 25.06
N PHE A 24 7.82 11.95 24.08
CA PHE A 24 9.18 12.47 23.89
C PHE A 24 9.37 13.24 22.58
N GLY A 25 8.33 13.52 21.80
CA GLY A 25 8.51 14.25 20.55
C GLY A 25 8.78 13.38 19.32
N LYS A 26 8.74 12.03 19.44
CA LYS A 26 9.04 11.12 18.33
C LYS A 26 7.78 10.66 17.61
N ILE A 27 7.82 10.65 16.28
CA ILE A 27 6.73 10.12 15.46
C ILE A 27 6.59 8.62 15.72
N ILE A 28 5.41 8.19 16.16
CA ILE A 28 5.12 6.79 16.43
C ILE A 28 5.10 6.03 15.10
N THR A 29 5.89 4.96 15.02
CA THR A 29 5.97 4.09 13.85
C THR A 29 5.42 2.72 14.23
N HIS A 30 4.49 2.20 13.42
CA HIS A 30 3.78 0.95 13.70
C HIS A 30 4.30 -0.21 12.85
N GLU A 31 4.53 -1.37 13.44
CA GLU A 31 4.96 -2.54 12.69
C GLU A 31 3.78 -3.32 12.11
N ILE A 32 3.83 -3.62 10.81
CA ILE A 32 2.91 -4.58 10.16
C ILE A 32 3.55 -5.97 10.28
N ILE A 33 3.08 -6.74 11.27
CA ILE A 33 3.60 -8.09 11.53
C ILE A 33 3.16 -9.04 10.41
N LEU A 34 4.14 -9.64 9.73
CA LEU A 34 3.92 -10.63 8.69
C LEU A 34 3.81 -12.03 9.29
N ASN A 35 2.71 -12.72 8.99
CA ASN A 35 2.50 -14.11 9.39
C ASN A 35 2.68 -15.05 8.19
N LYS A 36 3.41 -16.15 8.39
CA LYS A 36 3.60 -17.18 7.37
C LYS A 36 2.31 -17.96 7.16
N GLN A 37 1.91 -18.11 5.90
CA GLN A 37 0.75 -18.86 5.45
C GLN A 37 1.11 -20.27 5.00
N ASP A 38 0.09 -21.14 4.87
CA ASP A 38 0.23 -22.53 4.43
C ASP A 38 0.80 -22.66 3.01
N ASP A 39 0.57 -21.68 2.16
CA ASP A 39 1.13 -21.61 0.80
C ASP A 39 2.60 -21.15 0.75
N GLY A 40 3.20 -20.88 1.92
CA GLY A 40 4.57 -20.40 2.06
C GLY A 40 4.73 -18.89 1.82
N THR A 41 3.65 -18.16 1.53
CA THR A 41 3.66 -16.69 1.50
C THR A 41 3.60 -16.11 2.91
N TYR A 42 3.96 -14.84 3.06
CA TYR A 42 3.80 -14.11 4.32
C TYR A 42 2.79 -12.99 4.11
N THR A 43 1.86 -12.81 5.05
CA THR A 43 0.85 -11.76 4.99
C THR A 43 0.72 -11.01 6.31
N GLY A 44 0.54 -9.70 6.24
CA GLY A 44 0.17 -8.87 7.38
C GLY A 44 -0.89 -7.86 6.96
N ALA A 45 -1.77 -7.47 7.87
CA ALA A 45 -2.77 -6.45 7.58
C ALA A 45 -3.13 -5.64 8.81
N VAL A 46 -3.41 -4.37 8.56
CA VAL A 46 -3.68 -3.37 9.58
C VAL A 46 -4.82 -2.47 9.13
N GLU A 47 -5.80 -2.28 10.00
CA GLU A 47 -6.89 -1.31 9.83
C GLU A 47 -6.61 -0.06 10.67
N TRP A 48 -6.83 1.11 10.07
CA TRP A 48 -6.76 2.39 10.76
C TRP A 48 -7.60 3.48 10.08
N THR A 49 -7.44 4.73 10.51
CA THR A 49 -8.19 5.91 10.08
C THR A 49 -7.21 7.05 9.82
N THR A 50 -7.36 7.76 8.70
CA THR A 50 -6.46 8.85 8.30
C THR A 50 -6.42 10.00 9.33
N GLY A 51 -5.29 10.69 9.44
CA GLY A 51 -5.12 11.79 10.41
C GLY A 51 -5.34 13.21 9.87
N GLY A 52 -5.55 13.38 8.55
CA GLY A 52 -5.72 14.70 7.90
C GLY A 52 -4.44 15.24 7.24
N ILE A 53 -4.52 16.46 6.72
CA ILE A 53 -3.56 17.05 5.77
C ILE A 53 -2.09 17.03 6.22
N ASP A 54 -1.82 17.15 7.52
CA ASP A 54 -0.45 17.18 8.09
C ASP A 54 -0.05 15.89 8.83
N SER A 55 -0.90 14.85 8.75
CA SER A 55 -0.70 13.60 9.49
C SER A 55 -0.11 12.52 8.60
N LEU A 56 1.20 12.29 8.76
CA LEU A 56 1.88 11.15 8.16
C LEU A 56 1.87 9.97 9.15
N GLN A 57 1.07 8.97 8.86
CA GLN A 57 1.01 7.73 9.64
C GLN A 57 2.11 6.79 9.14
N ARG A 58 3.05 6.44 10.02
CA ARG A 58 4.25 5.65 9.68
C ARG A 58 4.05 4.19 10.04
N PHE A 59 4.30 3.31 9.07
CA PHE A 59 4.36 1.87 9.27
C PHE A 59 5.71 1.29 8.81
N VAL A 60 6.16 0.22 9.45
CA VAL A 60 7.33 -0.54 9.02
C VAL A 60 6.99 -2.00 8.80
N ILE A 61 7.66 -2.59 7.81
CA ILE A 61 7.65 -4.02 7.55
C ILE A 61 9.09 -4.51 7.60
N ASN A 62 9.34 -5.47 8.48
CA ASN A 62 10.65 -6.06 8.71
C ASN A 62 10.81 -7.40 7.98
N ASP A 63 12.05 -7.92 7.99
CA ASP A 63 12.41 -9.25 7.48
C ASP A 63 12.07 -9.52 6.00
N LEU A 64 12.10 -8.48 5.18
CA LEU A 64 11.86 -8.59 3.74
C LEU A 64 13.08 -9.16 3.00
N SER A 65 12.81 -9.99 1.98
CA SER A 65 13.84 -10.58 1.13
C SER A 65 13.72 -10.05 -0.30
N ILE A 66 14.83 -9.59 -0.87
CA ILE A 66 14.88 -9.15 -2.28
C ILE A 66 14.44 -10.25 -3.27
N LYS A 67 14.52 -11.52 -2.86
CA LYS A 67 14.12 -12.68 -3.67
C LYS A 67 12.60 -12.89 -3.71
N ALA A 68 11.86 -12.33 -2.76
CA ALA A 68 10.41 -12.45 -2.69
C ALA A 68 9.81 -11.09 -3.04
N PRO A 69 8.99 -10.97 -4.10
CA PRO A 69 8.30 -9.73 -4.35
C PRO A 69 7.34 -9.43 -3.19
N VAL A 70 7.09 -8.15 -2.96
CA VAL A 70 6.23 -7.58 -1.93
C VAL A 70 5.09 -6.85 -2.63
N MET A 71 3.85 -7.14 -2.25
CA MET A 71 2.65 -6.44 -2.68
C MET A 71 2.11 -5.69 -1.47
N VAL A 72 2.04 -4.38 -1.58
CA VAL A 72 1.34 -3.55 -0.62
C VAL A 72 0.08 -3.05 -1.28
N ARG A 73 -1.06 -3.30 -0.64
CA ARG A 73 -2.37 -2.84 -1.07
C ARG A 73 -2.98 -1.99 0.03
N ILE A 74 -3.50 -0.83 -0.37
CA ILE A 74 -4.34 0.00 0.48
C ILE A 74 -5.77 -0.05 -0.03
N VAL A 75 -6.73 -0.24 0.87
CA VAL A 75 -8.16 -0.27 0.57
C VAL A 75 -8.83 0.84 1.37
N SER A 76 -9.44 1.80 0.67
CA SER A 76 -10.22 2.87 1.28
C SER A 76 -11.68 2.42 1.46
N LYS A 77 -12.26 2.65 2.64
CA LYS A 77 -13.71 2.48 2.86
C LYS A 77 -14.54 3.65 2.31
N ALA A 78 -13.89 4.75 1.93
CA ALA A 78 -14.51 5.94 1.36
C ALA A 78 -13.78 6.32 0.04
N PRO A 79 -14.12 5.69 -1.10
CA PRO A 79 -13.37 5.83 -2.35
C PRO A 79 -13.36 7.26 -2.91
N ASN A 80 -14.31 8.10 -2.52
CA ASN A 80 -14.38 9.51 -2.96
C ASN A 80 -13.27 10.40 -2.38
N TYR A 81 -12.47 9.88 -1.44
CA TYR A 81 -11.34 10.59 -0.86
C TYR A 81 -10.04 9.88 -1.18
N ASN A 82 -9.04 10.68 -1.55
CA ASN A 82 -7.73 10.17 -1.89
C ASN A 82 -6.95 9.85 -0.61
N ILE A 83 -6.40 8.64 -0.59
CA ILE A 83 -5.43 8.22 0.40
C ILE A 83 -4.14 7.98 -0.35
N ASP A 84 -3.10 8.67 0.09
CA ASP A 84 -1.76 8.59 -0.45
C ASP A 84 -0.96 7.59 0.37
N LEU A 85 -0.28 6.68 -0.33
CA LEU A 85 0.65 5.71 0.23
C LEU A 85 2.04 5.98 -0.34
N THR A 86 2.97 6.38 0.53
CA THR A 86 4.36 6.64 0.22
C THR A 86 5.25 5.50 0.71
N PHE A 87 6.30 5.19 -0.04
CA PHE A 87 7.23 4.11 0.26
C PHE A 87 8.59 4.72 0.61
N HIS A 88 9.20 4.25 1.71
CA HIS A 88 10.43 4.80 2.27
C HIS A 88 11.44 3.68 2.52
N LYS A 89 12.72 3.90 2.21
CA LYS A 89 13.83 3.00 2.56
C LYS A 89 14.61 3.56 3.74
N ASN A 90 14.94 2.69 4.71
CA ASN A 90 15.88 2.89 5.83
C ASN A 90 15.64 4.08 6.80
N ASN A 91 15.41 5.31 6.34
CA ASN A 91 15.48 6.50 7.20
C ASN A 91 14.27 7.47 7.13
N TRP A 92 13.21 7.20 6.36
CA TRP A 92 12.07 8.13 6.17
C TRP A 92 12.41 9.51 5.58
N ASP A 93 13.67 9.73 5.21
CA ASP A 93 14.17 11.01 4.68
C ASP A 93 13.80 11.19 3.21
N SER A 94 13.61 10.09 2.46
CA SER A 94 13.30 10.11 1.04
C SER A 94 12.14 9.19 0.67
N GLU A 95 11.19 9.75 -0.07
CA GLU A 95 10.12 9.01 -0.72
C GLU A 95 10.67 8.32 -1.97
N GLU A 96 10.62 6.99 -2.00
CA GLU A 96 11.06 6.17 -3.13
C GLU A 96 9.96 6.02 -4.18
N ALA A 97 8.72 5.95 -3.72
CA ALA A 97 7.55 5.85 -4.57
C ALA A 97 6.33 6.39 -3.84
N LYS A 98 5.34 6.84 -4.63
CA LYS A 98 4.04 7.28 -4.14
C LYS A 98 2.94 6.69 -5.01
N ILE A 99 1.93 6.12 -4.38
CA ILE A 99 0.68 5.73 -5.05
C ILE A 99 -0.50 6.41 -4.34
N SER A 100 -1.53 6.75 -5.09
CA SER A 100 -2.75 7.34 -4.54
C SER A 100 -3.95 6.52 -4.96
N THR A 101 -4.97 6.45 -4.11
CA THR A 101 -6.23 5.80 -4.48
C THR A 101 -6.91 6.52 -5.66
N ASN A 102 -6.76 7.84 -5.82
CA ASN A 102 -7.29 8.61 -6.97
C ASN A 102 -8.76 8.28 -7.29
N GLY A 103 -9.64 8.28 -6.28
CA GLY A 103 -11.04 7.91 -6.43
C GLY A 103 -11.33 6.40 -6.49
N LYS A 104 -10.30 5.55 -6.61
CA LYS A 104 -10.44 4.10 -6.64
C LYS A 104 -10.55 3.54 -5.22
N LYS A 105 -11.27 2.44 -5.10
CA LYS A 105 -11.47 1.76 -3.81
C LYS A 105 -10.19 1.15 -3.24
N PHE A 106 -9.30 0.69 -4.10
CA PHE A 106 -8.01 0.15 -3.69
C PHE A 106 -6.95 0.48 -4.73
N VAL A 107 -5.72 0.54 -4.28
CA VAL A 107 -4.53 0.61 -5.13
C VAL A 107 -3.48 -0.33 -4.55
N ASP A 108 -2.68 -0.93 -5.42
CA ASP A 108 -1.55 -1.75 -5.01
C ASP A 108 -0.27 -1.40 -5.74
N LYS A 109 0.84 -1.67 -5.08
CA LYS A 109 2.18 -1.57 -5.64
C LYS A 109 2.92 -2.87 -5.35
N ILE A 110 3.51 -3.43 -6.39
CA ILE A 110 4.38 -4.60 -6.32
C ILE A 110 5.80 -4.12 -6.55
N PHE A 111 6.73 -4.58 -5.72
CA PHE A 111 8.15 -4.25 -5.82
C PHE A 111 8.99 -5.31 -5.11
N ARG A 112 10.31 -5.19 -5.19
CA ARG A 112 11.27 -5.99 -4.43
C ARG A 112 12.08 -5.07 -3.53
N THR A 113 12.26 -5.46 -2.28
CA THR A 113 13.09 -4.72 -1.33
C THR A 113 13.76 -5.69 -0.36
N LYS A 114 14.78 -5.21 0.34
CA LYS A 114 15.57 -5.99 1.30
C LYS A 114 15.44 -5.39 2.69
N ASN A 115 15.32 -6.26 3.69
CA ASN A 115 15.27 -5.94 5.11
C ASN A 115 14.01 -5.15 5.51
N LEU A 116 14.08 -3.82 5.47
CA LEU A 116 13.10 -2.93 6.06
C LEU A 116 12.45 -2.07 4.98
N LEU A 117 11.14 -1.87 5.13
CA LEU A 117 10.34 -1.00 4.29
C LEU A 117 9.48 -0.10 5.18
N GLY A 118 9.59 1.21 4.98
CA GLY A 118 8.69 2.19 5.56
C GLY A 118 7.50 2.45 4.63
N LEU A 119 6.31 2.57 5.20
CA LEU A 119 5.08 2.99 4.52
C LEU A 119 4.52 4.23 5.22
N GLY A 120 4.37 5.32 4.49
CA GLY A 120 3.69 6.52 4.98
C GLY A 120 2.28 6.59 4.41
N VAL A 121 1.26 6.70 5.27
CA VAL A 121 -0.11 6.97 4.85
C VAL A 121 -0.50 8.39 5.20
N SER A 122 -1.01 9.12 4.21
CA SER A 122 -1.54 10.47 4.36
C SER A 122 -2.82 10.66 3.56
N SER A 123 -3.61 11.67 3.93
CA SER A 123 -4.86 12.03 3.25
C SER A 123 -5.24 13.45 3.65
N GLU A 124 -5.75 14.25 2.72
CA GLU A 124 -6.22 15.61 2.99
C GLU A 124 -7.33 15.62 4.06
N VAL A 125 -8.17 14.57 4.05
CA VAL A 125 -9.30 14.42 4.97
C VAL A 125 -8.94 13.44 6.09
N ALA A 126 -9.24 13.82 7.34
CA ALA A 126 -9.10 12.98 8.52
C ALA A 126 -10.29 12.02 8.71
N GLY A 127 -10.08 10.94 9.45
CA GLY A 127 -11.12 10.01 9.86
C GLY A 127 -11.56 9.00 8.81
N ILE A 128 -10.90 8.92 7.65
CA ILE A 128 -11.24 7.96 6.61
C ILE A 128 -10.70 6.58 7.00
N PRO A 129 -11.56 5.56 7.18
CA PRO A 129 -11.10 4.23 7.50
C PRO A 129 -10.43 3.58 6.28
N TYR A 130 -9.27 2.97 6.50
CA TYR A 130 -8.53 2.24 5.48
C TYR A 130 -7.91 0.95 6.04
N LEU A 131 -7.60 0.03 5.13
CA LEU A 131 -6.88 -1.22 5.41
C LEU A 131 -5.60 -1.25 4.57
N ILE A 132 -4.45 -1.45 5.21
CA ILE A 132 -3.22 -1.82 4.53
C ILE A 132 -3.10 -3.34 4.63
N SER A 133 -2.90 -4.00 3.50
CA SER A 133 -2.53 -5.41 3.46
C SER A 133 -1.20 -5.58 2.72
N VAL A 134 -0.29 -6.31 3.33
CA VAL A 134 1.03 -6.63 2.80
C VAL A 134 1.09 -8.13 2.55
N ARG A 135 1.51 -8.53 1.36
CA ARG A 135 1.79 -9.93 1.03
C ARG A 135 3.21 -10.03 0.48
N VAL A 136 3.93 -11.07 0.85
CA VAL A 136 5.31 -11.35 0.41
C VAL A 136 5.38 -12.80 -0.06
N GLY A 137 5.83 -13.06 -1.28
CA GLY A 137 5.88 -14.44 -1.78
C GLY A 137 5.99 -14.58 -3.30
N LEU A 138 6.08 -15.82 -3.78
CA LEU A 138 6.64 -16.16 -5.09
C LEU A 138 5.87 -15.66 -6.32
N GLN A 139 4.58 -15.34 -6.20
CA GLN A 139 3.77 -14.79 -7.30
C GLN A 139 2.56 -14.06 -6.71
N PHE A 140 2.37 -12.80 -7.10
CA PHE A 140 1.10 -12.13 -6.88
C PHE A 140 0.18 -12.37 -8.08
N PRO A 141 -1.12 -12.63 -7.87
CA PRO A 141 -2.05 -12.51 -8.97
C PRO A 141 -1.99 -11.07 -9.47
N SER A 142 -1.72 -10.88 -10.77
CA SER A 142 -1.78 -9.55 -11.38
C SER A 142 -3.14 -8.94 -11.09
N THR A 143 -3.16 -7.73 -10.52
CA THR A 143 -4.39 -6.93 -10.36
C THR A 143 -4.76 -6.18 -11.61
N GLN A 144 -3.86 -6.12 -12.59
CA GLN A 144 -4.23 -5.64 -13.91
C GLN A 144 -5.25 -6.63 -14.48
N SER A 145 -6.42 -6.11 -14.80
CA SER A 145 -7.43 -6.86 -15.53
C SER A 145 -6.79 -7.40 -16.81
N ILE A 146 -6.96 -8.70 -17.06
CA ILE A 146 -6.57 -9.32 -18.33
C ILE A 146 -7.22 -8.60 -19.51
N ILE A 147 -8.39 -7.99 -19.30
CA ILE A 147 -9.10 -7.24 -20.31
C ILE A 147 -9.04 -5.77 -19.94
N ARG A 148 -8.34 -4.96 -20.73
CA ARG A 148 -8.31 -3.50 -20.60
C ARG A 148 -9.05 -2.85 -21.75
N VAL A 149 -9.62 -1.68 -21.46
CA VAL A 149 -10.30 -0.84 -22.43
C VAL A 149 -9.50 0.45 -22.57
N THR A 150 -9.18 0.83 -23.80
CA THR A 150 -8.48 2.09 -24.11
C THR A 150 -9.23 2.85 -25.20
N ASP A 151 -9.18 4.17 -25.17
CA ASP A 151 -9.60 5.06 -26.26
C ASP A 151 -8.39 5.63 -27.04
N ASP A 152 -7.17 5.25 -26.64
CA ASP A 152 -5.94 5.65 -27.30
C ASP A 152 -5.60 4.69 -28.45
N LYS A 153 -5.61 5.24 -29.67
CA LYS A 153 -5.27 4.50 -30.90
C LYS A 153 -3.80 4.09 -30.94
N GLU A 154 -2.90 4.91 -30.40
CA GLU A 154 -1.47 4.64 -30.38
C GLU A 154 -1.16 3.50 -29.41
N GLU A 155 -1.72 3.53 -28.20
CA GLU A 155 -1.63 2.44 -27.22
C GLU A 155 -2.13 1.12 -27.83
N TYR A 156 -3.32 1.13 -28.46
CA TYR A 156 -3.88 -0.07 -29.09
C TYR A 156 -3.00 -0.61 -30.21
N THR A 157 -2.46 0.28 -31.05
CA THR A 157 -1.58 -0.13 -32.16
C THR A 157 -0.24 -0.66 -31.65
N LYS A 158 0.33 -0.05 -30.59
CA LYS A 158 1.55 -0.53 -29.91
C LYS A 158 1.31 -1.94 -29.35
N HIS A 159 0.16 -2.17 -28.71
CA HIS A 159 -0.24 -3.48 -28.18
C HIS A 159 -0.33 -4.55 -29.28
N LEU A 160 -1.04 -4.29 -30.38
CA LEU A 160 -1.17 -5.23 -31.49
C LEU A 160 0.19 -5.56 -32.15
N ARG A 161 1.09 -4.56 -32.28
CA ARG A 161 2.46 -4.80 -32.76
C ARG A 161 3.24 -5.70 -31.81
N GLY A 162 3.06 -5.52 -30.50
CA GLY A 162 3.64 -6.40 -29.47
C GLY A 162 3.19 -7.86 -29.60
N LEU A 163 1.97 -8.08 -30.11
CA LEU A 163 1.43 -9.41 -30.42
C LEU A 163 1.91 -9.98 -31.78
N GLY A 164 2.72 -9.24 -32.52
CA GLY A 164 3.13 -9.60 -33.88
C GLY A 164 2.04 -9.43 -34.94
N ILE A 165 0.94 -8.77 -34.62
CA ILE A 165 -0.14 -8.46 -35.56
C ILE A 165 0.27 -7.19 -36.33
N GLN A 166 0.72 -7.38 -37.57
CA GLN A 166 1.12 -6.27 -38.45
C GLN A 166 -0.10 -5.72 -39.20
N GLY A 167 -0.22 -4.39 -39.23
CA GLY A 167 -1.28 -3.66 -39.93
C GLY A 167 -1.69 -2.41 -39.16
N ASP A 168 -2.20 -1.40 -39.85
CA ASP A 168 -2.92 -0.29 -39.20
C ASP A 168 -4.35 -0.77 -38.93
N PRO A 169 -4.73 -1.03 -37.66
CA PRO A 169 -6.07 -1.48 -37.32
C PRO A 169 -7.16 -0.43 -37.61
N PHE A 170 -6.76 0.83 -37.84
CA PHE A 170 -7.65 1.96 -38.08
C PHE A 170 -7.69 2.43 -39.55
N GLY A 171 -6.91 1.81 -40.45
CA GLY A 171 -7.00 2.01 -41.90
C GLY A 171 -6.90 3.48 -42.37
N GLY A 172 -6.05 4.30 -41.75
CA GLY A 172 -5.95 5.73 -42.02
C GLY A 172 -4.59 6.18 -42.53
N ASN A 173 -4.48 6.51 -43.82
CA ASN A 173 -3.34 7.25 -44.38
C ASN A 173 -3.23 8.64 -43.71
N SER A 174 -2.44 8.84 -42.64
CA SER A 174 -2.10 10.18 -42.14
C SER A 174 -0.75 10.25 -41.42
N THR A 175 0.09 11.18 -41.88
CA THR A 175 1.43 11.60 -41.41
C THR A 175 1.40 12.31 -40.05
N PRO A 176 2.39 12.16 -39.14
CA PRO A 176 2.40 12.87 -37.86
C PRO A 176 3.24 14.16 -37.90
N ASN A 177 2.76 15.22 -37.25
CA ASN A 177 3.55 16.42 -36.92
C ASN A 177 3.49 16.68 -35.40
N THR A 178 4.66 16.71 -34.79
CA THR A 178 4.95 16.88 -33.36
C THR A 178 5.08 18.37 -33.01
N SER A 179 4.67 18.79 -31.81
CA SER A 179 5.12 20.05 -31.21
C SER A 179 5.20 19.94 -29.67
N GLN A 180 6.42 20.19 -29.18
CA GLN A 180 6.86 20.25 -27.78
C GLN A 180 6.73 21.69 -27.24
N SER A 181 6.57 21.87 -25.92
CA SER A 181 6.69 23.16 -25.25
C SER A 181 7.45 23.05 -23.91
N THR A 182 8.40 23.95 -23.71
CA THR A 182 9.26 24.15 -22.52
C THR A 182 9.00 25.54 -21.93
N VAL A 183 9.05 25.70 -20.59
CA VAL A 183 9.16 27.02 -19.93
C VAL A 183 10.04 26.95 -18.68
N ALA A 184 10.84 28.00 -18.47
CA ALA A 184 11.96 28.16 -17.57
C ALA A 184 11.71 29.12 -16.38
N THR A 185 12.67 29.11 -15.46
CA THR A 185 12.83 29.73 -14.13
C THR A 185 13.43 31.15 -14.13
N THR A 186 13.18 31.96 -13.08
CA THR A 186 13.99 33.10 -12.52
C THR A 186 13.28 33.66 -11.27
N GLY A 187 13.85 34.21 -10.16
CA GLY A 187 15.20 34.49 -9.66
C GLY A 187 15.18 35.62 -8.57
N SER A 188 15.99 35.49 -7.50
CA SER A 188 16.72 36.50 -6.68
C SER A 188 16.04 37.66 -5.90
N SER A 189 16.33 37.79 -4.57
CA SER A 189 17.11 38.92 -3.97
C SER A 189 17.22 38.92 -2.42
N ASP A 190 18.42 39.19 -1.90
CA ASP A 190 18.85 39.38 -0.49
C ASP A 190 18.34 40.67 0.19
N GLU A 191 18.11 40.64 1.52
CA GLU A 191 18.46 41.74 2.48
C GLU A 191 18.36 41.32 3.98
N ASN A 192 19.22 41.90 4.83
CA ASN A 192 19.53 41.52 6.22
C ASN A 192 18.54 42.04 7.30
N ASN A 193 18.26 41.24 8.35
CA ASN A 193 17.24 41.50 9.38
C ASN A 193 17.78 41.78 10.79
N THR A 194 17.91 43.07 11.12
CA THR A 194 18.18 43.63 12.46
C THR A 194 16.98 43.51 13.42
N LEU A 195 15.79 43.16 12.90
CA LEU A 195 14.52 43.13 13.63
C LEU A 195 14.36 41.87 14.51
N LEU A 196 14.98 40.75 14.12
CA LEU A 196 14.91 39.48 14.84
C LEU A 196 15.55 39.55 16.24
N TYR A 197 16.69 40.24 16.35
CA TYR A 197 17.42 40.35 17.62
C TYR A 197 16.66 41.17 18.67
N ILE A 198 15.76 42.06 18.26
CA ILE A 198 14.92 42.86 19.16
C ILE A 198 13.81 41.98 19.77
N ILE A 199 13.26 41.05 19.00
CA ILE A 199 12.16 40.15 19.44
C ILE A 199 12.67 39.11 20.44
N ILE A 200 13.86 38.55 20.22
CA ILE A 200 14.49 37.58 21.12
C ILE A 200 14.82 38.23 22.49
N GLY A 201 15.30 39.48 22.48
CA GLY A 201 15.57 40.23 23.71
C GLY A 201 14.32 40.42 24.58
N LEU A 202 13.16 40.70 23.96
CA LEU A 202 11.91 40.94 24.68
C LEU A 202 11.33 39.65 25.31
N LEU A 203 11.39 38.52 24.59
CA LEU A 203 10.83 37.24 25.05
C LEU A 203 11.58 36.67 26.25
N SER A 204 12.91 36.84 26.30
CA SER A 204 13.72 36.39 27.43
C SER A 204 13.36 37.08 28.76
N ILE A 205 12.98 38.37 28.71
CA ILE A 205 12.57 39.15 29.89
C ILE A 205 11.20 38.68 30.42
N ILE A 206 10.27 38.33 29.53
CA ILE A 206 8.93 37.84 29.90
C ILE A 206 9.03 36.48 30.61
N ALA A 207 9.89 35.58 30.13
CA ALA A 207 10.08 34.26 30.75
C ALA A 207 10.62 34.35 32.19
N ILE A 208 11.58 35.24 32.44
CA ILE A 208 12.15 35.46 33.78
C ILE A 208 11.10 36.03 34.74
N LEU A 209 10.27 36.97 34.28
CA LEU A 209 9.17 37.54 35.09
C LEU A 209 8.12 36.48 35.45
N PHE A 210 7.82 35.55 34.54
CA PHE A 210 6.87 34.46 34.79
C PHE A 210 7.39 33.46 35.83
N GLY A 211 8.68 33.12 35.78
CA GLY A 211 9.32 32.28 36.79
C GLY A 211 9.25 32.88 38.20
N ILE A 212 9.58 34.18 38.34
CA ILE A 212 9.53 34.88 39.63
C ILE A 212 8.09 34.97 40.17
N PHE A 213 7.08 35.09 39.29
CA PHE A 213 5.68 35.19 39.70
C PHE A 213 5.12 33.85 40.23
N LEU A 214 5.61 32.72 39.72
CA LEU A 214 5.22 31.39 40.19
C LEU A 214 5.82 31.05 41.55
N PHE A 215 7.06 31.46 41.82
CA PHE A 215 7.72 31.16 43.11
C PHE A 215 7.22 32.00 44.30
N LYS A 216 6.47 33.08 44.07
CA LYS A 216 6.06 34.02 45.14
C LYS A 216 4.69 33.78 45.78
N LYS A 217 3.89 32.78 45.39
CA LYS A 217 2.53 32.60 45.96
C LYS A 217 2.34 31.34 46.81
N LYS A 218 1.96 31.58 48.08
CA LYS A 218 1.53 30.56 49.05
C LYS A 218 0.47 29.62 48.45
N PRO A 219 0.52 28.31 48.77
CA PRO A 219 -0.36 27.31 48.19
C PRO A 219 -1.82 27.62 48.54
N ARG A 220 -2.62 27.99 47.54
CA ARG A 220 -4.08 28.09 47.65
C ARG A 220 -4.73 26.89 46.96
N SER A 221 -5.79 26.40 47.58
CA SER A 221 -6.74 25.31 47.28
C SER A 221 -7.08 24.97 45.81
N ASN A 222 -6.63 25.75 44.81
CA ASN A 222 -7.01 25.58 43.41
C ASN A 222 -6.05 24.65 42.63
N ALA A 223 -4.96 24.20 43.26
CA ALA A 223 -4.02 23.24 42.65
C ALA A 223 -4.71 21.90 42.32
N LEU A 224 -5.66 21.48 43.15
CA LEU A 224 -6.38 20.21 42.97
C LEU A 224 -7.34 20.27 41.79
N LEU A 225 -7.99 21.42 41.54
CA LEU A 225 -8.83 21.65 40.35
C LEU A 225 -7.99 21.66 39.07
N LEU A 226 -6.82 22.30 39.09
CA LEU A 226 -5.88 22.29 37.96
C LEU A 226 -5.36 20.87 37.67
N MET A 227 -5.06 20.09 38.70
CA MET A 227 -4.63 18.69 38.55
C MET A 227 -5.77 17.80 38.02
N LEU A 228 -7.02 18.03 38.45
CA LEU A 228 -8.20 17.33 37.92
C LEU A 228 -8.47 17.70 36.46
N CYS A 229 -8.31 18.97 36.07
CA CYS A 229 -8.41 19.38 34.67
C CYS A 229 -7.29 18.78 33.80
N PHE A 230 -6.06 18.70 34.31
CA PHE A 230 -4.95 18.01 33.62
C PHE A 230 -5.16 16.49 33.54
N GLY A 231 -5.80 15.88 34.54
CA GLY A 231 -6.16 14.45 34.51
C GLY A 231 -7.30 14.14 33.55
N PHE A 232 -8.30 15.01 33.45
CA PHE A 232 -9.42 14.83 32.52
C PHE A 232 -9.06 15.17 31.07
N SER A 233 -8.12 16.09 30.81
CA SER A 233 -7.65 16.36 29.44
C SER A 233 -6.90 15.16 28.84
N GLN A 234 -6.28 14.32 29.68
CA GLN A 234 -5.62 13.08 29.23
C GLN A 234 -6.64 11.98 28.84
N LEU A 235 -7.86 12.00 29.40
CA LEU A 235 -8.89 10.98 29.14
C LEU A 235 -9.70 11.23 27.85
N MET A 236 -9.66 12.45 27.30
CA MET A 236 -10.41 12.82 26.08
C MET A 236 -9.62 12.62 24.77
N MET A 237 -8.38 12.10 24.84
CA MET A 237 -7.56 11.75 23.67
C MET A 237 -7.76 10.28 23.24
N SER A 238 -8.99 9.74 23.32
CA SER A 238 -9.29 8.39 22.84
C SER A 238 -9.57 8.37 21.33
N GLN A 239 -8.62 8.83 20.52
CA GLN A 239 -8.41 8.13 19.24
C GLN A 239 -7.73 6.80 19.61
N SER A 240 -8.06 5.72 18.92
CA SER A 240 -7.31 4.47 19.06
C SER A 240 -5.85 4.79 18.74
N THR A 241 -5.00 4.92 19.77
CA THR A 241 -3.57 5.26 19.62
C THR A 241 -2.80 4.16 18.90
N THR A 242 -3.44 3.02 18.67
CA THR A 242 -2.88 1.84 18.03
C THR A 242 -3.74 1.38 16.86
N PRO A 243 -3.14 1.07 15.70
CA PRO A 243 -3.82 0.36 14.63
C PRO A 243 -4.40 -0.98 15.11
N SER A 244 -5.47 -1.44 14.47
CA SER A 244 -6.02 -2.78 14.71
C SER A 244 -5.36 -3.79 13.77
N ASN A 245 -4.71 -4.81 14.33
CA ASN A 245 -4.18 -5.92 13.53
C ASN A 245 -5.35 -6.78 13.04
N VAL A 246 -5.42 -6.99 11.73
CA VAL A 246 -6.47 -7.81 11.11
C VAL A 246 -5.92 -9.20 10.83
N PRO A 247 -6.46 -10.27 11.44
CA PRO A 247 -5.99 -11.63 11.18
C PRO A 247 -6.24 -12.00 9.71
N MET A 248 -5.17 -12.42 9.01
CA MET A 248 -5.18 -12.78 7.59
C MET A 248 -5.26 -14.30 7.33
N ALA A 249 -5.43 -15.12 8.37
CA ALA A 249 -5.50 -16.57 8.21
C ALA A 249 -6.85 -16.97 7.57
N ASP A 250 -6.79 -17.56 6.37
CA ASP A 250 -7.89 -18.21 5.64
C ASP A 250 -9.14 -17.38 5.24
N GLN A 251 -9.19 -16.07 5.49
CA GLN A 251 -10.39 -15.27 5.21
C GLN A 251 -10.30 -14.48 3.90
N SER A 252 -10.91 -15.02 2.84
CA SER A 252 -11.41 -14.21 1.71
C SER A 252 -12.41 -13.13 2.14
N ASP A 253 -13.06 -13.36 3.29
CA ASP A 253 -14.24 -12.62 3.74
C ASP A 253 -13.92 -11.19 4.19
N VAL A 254 -12.74 -10.93 4.78
CA VAL A 254 -12.32 -9.57 5.13
C VAL A 254 -12.20 -8.71 3.86
N PHE A 255 -11.58 -9.26 2.80
CA PHE A 255 -11.50 -8.55 1.54
C PHE A 255 -12.85 -8.48 0.83
N LEU A 256 -13.72 -9.47 1.00
CA LEU A 256 -15.08 -9.45 0.45
C LEU A 256 -15.93 -8.36 1.11
N ASP A 257 -15.89 -8.24 2.43
CA ASP A 257 -16.59 -7.21 3.18
C ASP A 257 -16.05 -5.82 2.83
N TYR A 258 -14.74 -5.66 2.74
CA TYR A 258 -14.15 -4.41 2.31
C TYR A 258 -14.44 -4.11 0.85
N ALA A 259 -14.46 -5.10 -0.05
CA ALA A 259 -14.78 -4.92 -1.46
C ALA A 259 -16.26 -4.56 -1.70
N ASN A 260 -17.17 -5.08 -0.87
CA ASN A 260 -18.62 -4.95 -1.10
C ASN A 260 -19.28 -3.87 -0.23
N ASN A 261 -18.75 -3.57 0.95
CA ASN A 261 -19.33 -2.57 1.85
C ASN A 261 -18.59 -1.24 1.73
N ASN A 262 -19.26 -0.24 1.14
CA ASN A 262 -18.82 1.14 1.25
C ASN A 262 -19.38 1.69 2.56
N VAL A 263 -18.57 2.43 3.32
CA VAL A 263 -19.13 3.22 4.43
C VAL A 263 -19.90 4.37 3.76
N ALA A 264 -21.23 4.31 3.81
CA ALA A 264 -22.11 5.26 3.14
C ALA A 264 -21.66 6.69 3.46
N ASN A 265 -21.35 7.46 2.41
CA ASN A 265 -20.95 8.87 2.39
C ASN A 265 -20.80 9.49 3.78
N GLN A 266 -19.71 9.17 4.47
CA GLN A 266 -19.25 10.08 5.51
C GLN A 266 -18.91 11.37 4.78
N VAL A 267 -19.78 12.36 4.92
CA VAL A 267 -19.50 13.72 4.48
C VAL A 267 -18.31 14.16 5.33
N PRO A 268 -17.15 14.46 4.72
CA PRO A 268 -16.02 15.04 5.41
C PRO A 268 -16.56 16.24 6.14
N VAL A 269 -16.15 16.37 7.39
CA VAL A 269 -16.32 17.66 8.04
C VAL A 269 -15.28 18.57 7.40
N THR A 270 -15.63 19.20 6.27
CA THR A 270 -14.89 20.33 5.73
C THR A 270 -15.09 21.48 6.71
N TYR A 271 -14.00 22.01 7.23
CA TYR A 271 -14.04 23.05 8.26
C TYR A 271 -14.42 24.45 7.70
N ASP A 272 -14.77 24.54 6.42
CA ASP A 272 -14.80 25.78 5.65
C ASP A 272 -16.20 26.26 5.21
N ASP A 273 -17.32 25.66 5.67
CA ASP A 273 -18.67 26.13 5.30
C ASP A 273 -19.30 27.03 6.40
N PRO A 274 -19.23 28.37 6.28
CA PRO A 274 -19.79 29.32 7.26
C PRO A 274 -21.33 29.39 7.27
N GLY A 275 -22.03 28.59 6.44
CA GLY A 275 -23.50 28.61 6.32
C GLY A 275 -24.25 27.45 7.00
N LEU A 276 -23.56 26.38 7.42
CA LEU A 276 -24.22 25.22 8.03
C LEU A 276 -24.44 25.44 9.54
N ILE A 277 -25.58 26.07 9.85
CA ILE A 277 -26.21 25.97 11.17
C ILE A 277 -26.42 24.45 11.44
N PRO A 278 -25.87 23.88 12.51
CA PRO A 278 -25.98 22.44 12.76
C PRO A 278 -27.45 22.05 12.84
N ALA A 279 -27.77 20.94 12.17
CA ALA A 279 -29.10 20.35 12.11
C ALA A 279 -29.79 20.38 13.48
N MET A 280 -31.03 20.86 13.47
CA MET A 280 -31.92 20.97 14.63
C MET A 280 -31.86 19.75 15.55
N ASP A 281 -31.87 20.02 16.86
CA ASP A 281 -32.07 19.06 17.95
C ASP A 281 -33.11 17.98 17.55
N ARG A 282 -32.67 16.74 17.31
CA ARG A 282 -33.57 15.60 17.15
C ARG A 282 -33.46 14.69 18.37
N ASP A 283 -34.56 14.56 19.10
CA ASP A 283 -34.73 13.57 20.15
C ASP A 283 -34.62 12.16 19.52
N ALA A 284 -33.62 11.39 19.91
CA ALA A 284 -33.49 9.99 19.51
C ALA A 284 -34.17 9.09 20.56
N TYR A 285 -35.22 8.36 20.14
CA TYR A 285 -35.91 7.37 20.98
C TYR A 285 -35.30 5.99 20.76
N VAL A 286 -34.85 5.35 21.84
CA VAL A 286 -34.49 3.94 21.81
C VAL A 286 -35.49 3.17 22.67
N SER A 287 -36.31 2.35 22.03
CA SER A 287 -37.26 1.46 22.70
C SER A 287 -36.60 0.09 22.89
N TYR A 288 -36.41 -0.32 24.14
CA TYR A 288 -36.16 -1.72 24.48
C TYR A 288 -37.40 -2.31 25.15
N ASP A 289 -37.67 -3.56 24.79
CA ASP A 289 -38.82 -4.34 25.23
C ASP A 289 -38.81 -4.45 26.77
N GLY A 290 -39.76 -3.77 27.44
CA GLY A 290 -40.02 -3.96 28.88
C GLY A 290 -39.91 -2.77 29.84
N GLY A 291 -39.57 -1.54 29.42
CA GLY A 291 -39.67 -0.37 30.31
C GLY A 291 -38.91 0.87 29.83
N LYS A 292 -39.54 2.06 29.85
CA LYS A 292 -38.95 3.32 29.37
C LYS A 292 -38.16 4.02 30.47
N THR A 293 -36.86 4.24 30.26
CA THR A 293 -36.02 5.15 31.05
C THR A 293 -35.50 6.26 30.15
N TYR A 294 -35.56 7.51 30.61
CA TYR A 294 -35.23 8.70 29.81
C TYR A 294 -33.82 9.23 30.15
N ALA A 295 -32.97 9.45 29.14
CA ALA A 295 -31.72 10.20 29.30
C ALA A 295 -31.47 11.10 28.08
N LEU A 296 -31.12 12.37 28.34
CA LEU A 296 -30.84 13.39 27.34
C LEU A 296 -29.32 13.47 27.12
N ILE A 297 -28.82 13.25 25.90
CA ILE A 297 -27.38 13.37 25.59
C ILE A 297 -27.19 14.45 24.53
N ARG A 298 -26.25 15.38 24.79
CA ARG A 298 -25.95 16.56 23.96
C ARG A 298 -24.46 16.58 23.63
N LEU A 299 -24.09 16.66 22.35
CA LEU A 299 -22.70 16.77 21.90
C LEU A 299 -22.55 17.98 20.97
N ARG A 300 -21.50 18.80 21.15
CA ARG A 300 -21.21 20.00 20.35
C ARG A 300 -19.79 19.91 19.75
N PRO A 301 -19.55 20.30 18.49
CA PRO A 301 -18.21 20.44 17.92
C PRO A 301 -17.60 21.83 18.16
N ASN A 302 -16.27 21.88 18.10
CA ASN A 302 -15.36 22.92 18.60
C ASN A 302 -15.12 24.07 17.58
N GLN A 303 -14.99 25.32 18.04
CA GLN A 303 -14.66 26.51 17.23
C GLN A 303 -13.19 26.93 17.44
N GLY A 304 -12.43 27.26 16.38
CA GLY A 304 -11.29 28.19 16.52
C GLY A 304 -9.97 27.99 15.77
N ALA A 305 -9.89 27.35 14.59
CA ALA A 305 -8.66 27.38 13.78
C ALA A 305 -8.61 28.64 12.89
N ILE A 306 -7.43 29.28 12.78
CA ILE A 306 -7.15 30.43 11.91
C ILE A 306 -6.11 29.97 10.88
N GLU A 307 -6.40 30.17 9.59
CA GLU A 307 -5.48 29.85 8.48
C GLU A 307 -4.31 30.84 8.42
N LEU A 308 -3.12 30.32 8.10
CA LEU A 308 -1.91 31.12 7.88
C LEU A 308 -1.94 31.77 6.51
N SER A 309 -1.42 33.00 6.42
CA SER A 309 -1.37 33.72 5.16
C SER A 309 -0.34 33.07 4.20
N PRO A 310 -0.48 33.28 2.88
CA PRO A 310 0.48 32.77 1.90
C PRO A 310 1.93 33.23 2.16
N GLU A 311 2.10 34.41 2.76
CA GLU A 311 3.41 34.91 3.18
C GLU A 311 3.97 34.14 4.39
N ASP A 312 3.11 33.77 5.36
CA ASP A 312 3.52 32.97 6.52
C ASP A 312 3.89 31.53 6.12
N ALA A 313 3.15 30.95 5.16
CA ALA A 313 3.45 29.62 4.64
C ALA A 313 4.76 29.59 3.82
N ALA A 314 5.02 30.65 3.04
CA ALA A 314 6.28 30.79 2.30
C ALA A 314 7.48 30.97 3.23
N GLU A 315 7.31 31.69 4.34
CA GLU A 315 8.35 31.90 5.34
C GLU A 315 8.69 30.62 6.11
N VAL A 316 7.68 29.80 6.44
CA VAL A 316 7.90 28.47 7.05
C VAL A 316 8.70 27.55 6.12
N ASN A 317 8.37 27.54 4.83
CA ASN A 317 9.10 26.74 3.85
C ASN A 317 10.55 27.20 3.67
N ARG A 318 10.80 28.51 3.68
CA ARG A 318 12.16 29.07 3.62
C ARG A 318 13.02 28.64 4.81
N GLN A 319 12.43 28.64 6.01
CA GLN A 319 13.13 28.22 7.24
C GLN A 319 13.48 26.72 7.26
N MET A 320 12.63 25.87 6.65
CA MET A 320 12.93 24.45 6.51
C MET A 320 14.12 24.18 5.59
N GLN A 321 14.26 24.95 4.51
CA GLN A 321 15.40 24.85 3.60
C GLN A 321 16.70 25.32 4.26
N GLU A 322 16.69 26.46 4.97
CA GLU A 322 17.88 26.97 5.67
C GLU A 322 18.37 25.99 6.75
N ALA A 323 17.47 25.35 7.49
CA ALA A 323 17.83 24.34 8.50
C ALA A 323 18.49 23.08 7.88
N THR A 324 18.10 22.74 6.65
CA THR A 324 18.66 21.60 5.92
C THR A 324 20.08 21.88 5.43
N ASP A 325 20.34 23.09 4.95
CA ASP A 325 21.66 23.51 4.48
C ASP A 325 22.66 23.68 5.63
N ASP A 326 22.22 24.17 6.79
CA ASP A 326 23.04 24.26 8.00
C ASP A 326 23.42 22.89 8.54
N PHE A 327 22.49 21.92 8.51
CA PHE A 327 22.78 20.53 8.88
C PHE A 327 23.83 19.91 7.94
N ASN A 328 23.71 20.11 6.63
CA ASN A 328 24.65 19.55 5.64
C ASN A 328 26.06 20.15 5.77
N ARG A 329 26.16 21.43 6.15
CA ARG A 329 27.45 22.09 6.41
C ARG A 329 28.13 21.54 7.67
N ASP A 330 27.39 21.42 8.77
CA ASP A 330 27.93 20.90 10.04
C ASP A 330 28.24 19.40 9.99
N PHE A 331 27.52 18.64 9.16
CA PHE A 331 27.74 17.21 8.96
C PHE A 331 29.06 16.91 8.22
N ARG A 332 29.55 17.85 7.39
CA ARG A 332 30.79 17.67 6.62
C ARG A 332 32.04 17.97 7.45
N ASP A 333 31.96 18.93 8.36
CA ASP A 333 33.10 19.42 9.14
C ASP A 333 33.30 18.69 10.48
N ASN A 334 32.29 17.97 10.99
CA ASN A 334 32.32 17.29 12.29
C ASN A 334 32.10 15.77 12.23
N MET A 335 32.42 15.09 11.12
CA MET A 335 32.37 13.62 11.12
C MET A 335 33.39 13.07 12.14
N PRO A 336 32.96 12.31 13.15
CA PRO A 336 33.87 11.48 13.92
C PRO A 336 34.29 10.33 13.01
N GLY A 337 35.43 10.46 12.36
CA GLY A 337 36.16 9.29 11.89
C GLY A 337 36.51 8.46 13.11
N GLU A 338 35.74 7.41 13.39
CA GLU A 338 36.10 6.43 14.41
C GLU A 338 37.41 5.75 13.99
N ASP A 339 38.47 5.97 14.76
CA ASP A 339 39.60 5.04 14.82
C ASP A 339 39.05 3.72 15.37
N THR A 340 38.80 2.75 14.48
CA THR A 340 38.37 1.42 14.87
C THR A 340 39.53 0.64 15.50
N GLU A 341 39.75 0.83 16.79
CA GLU A 341 40.43 -0.13 17.67
C GLU A 341 39.39 -1.13 18.20
N GLY A 342 39.11 -2.20 17.45
CA GLY A 342 38.20 -3.25 17.92
C GLY A 342 37.95 -4.36 16.91
N ASP A 343 38.67 -5.46 17.06
CA ASP A 343 38.47 -6.78 16.42
C ASP A 343 38.14 -6.78 14.91
N GLN A 344 39.16 -6.40 14.13
CA GLN A 344 39.32 -6.95 12.79
C GLN A 344 39.30 -8.48 12.87
N ARG A 345 38.40 -9.10 12.08
CA ARG A 345 38.52 -10.49 11.68
C ARG A 345 39.85 -10.65 10.95
N THR A 346 40.92 -10.92 11.69
CA THR A 346 42.20 -11.28 11.10
C THR A 346 41.98 -12.55 10.30
N LEU A 347 42.32 -12.47 9.01
CA LEU A 347 42.38 -13.65 8.16
C LEU A 347 43.33 -14.65 8.83
N PRO A 348 43.01 -15.97 8.82
CA PRO A 348 43.89 -16.99 9.37
C PRO A 348 45.31 -16.80 8.84
N VAL A 349 46.29 -16.74 9.75
CA VAL A 349 47.68 -16.33 9.48
C VAL A 349 48.44 -17.31 8.56
N ASP A 350 47.85 -18.47 8.26
CA ASP A 350 48.51 -19.56 7.52
C ASP A 350 48.15 -19.65 6.04
N ARG A 351 47.56 -18.61 5.44
CA ARG A 351 47.30 -18.62 3.99
C ARG A 351 48.51 -18.14 3.20
N THR A 352 48.93 -18.94 2.23
CA THR A 352 50.03 -18.58 1.34
C THR A 352 49.67 -17.34 0.50
N ALA A 353 50.67 -16.59 0.05
CA ALA A 353 50.47 -15.41 -0.80
C ALA A 353 49.65 -15.73 -2.07
N GLU A 354 49.73 -16.96 -2.57
CA GLU A 354 48.96 -17.44 -3.72
C GLU A 354 47.46 -17.60 -3.40
N GLU A 355 47.10 -18.12 -2.23
CA GLU A 355 45.70 -18.25 -1.81
C GLU A 355 45.03 -16.89 -1.60
N LEU A 356 45.78 -15.93 -1.05
CA LEU A 356 45.30 -14.55 -0.85
C LEU A 356 45.03 -13.87 -2.21
N GLU A 357 45.90 -14.10 -3.18
CA GLU A 357 45.76 -13.57 -4.53
C GLU A 357 44.62 -14.25 -5.30
N GLN A 358 44.40 -15.56 -5.10
CA GLN A 358 43.22 -16.24 -5.61
C GLN A 358 41.92 -15.66 -5.04
N LEU A 359 41.87 -15.40 -3.73
CA LEU A 359 40.70 -14.80 -3.10
C LEU A 359 40.43 -13.39 -3.64
N ARG A 360 41.46 -12.56 -3.79
CA ARG A 360 41.33 -11.21 -4.38
C ARG A 360 40.75 -11.28 -5.80
N ARG A 361 41.19 -12.24 -6.62
CA ARG A 361 40.62 -12.45 -7.96
C ARG A 361 39.16 -12.91 -7.89
N GLN A 362 38.81 -13.75 -6.93
CA GLN A 362 37.44 -14.22 -6.72
C GLN A 362 36.51 -13.06 -6.30
N VAL A 363 36.96 -12.22 -5.38
CA VAL A 363 36.21 -11.02 -4.94
C VAL A 363 36.02 -10.05 -6.09
N ARG A 364 37.06 -9.76 -6.90
CA ARG A 364 36.90 -8.90 -8.08
C ARG A 364 35.93 -9.46 -9.12
N ARG A 365 35.94 -10.78 -9.35
CA ARG A 365 34.96 -11.43 -10.24
C ARG A 365 33.53 -11.33 -9.70
N LEU A 366 33.36 -11.49 -8.38
CA LEU A 366 32.06 -11.34 -7.73
C LEU A 366 31.56 -9.90 -7.80
N GLN A 367 32.42 -8.90 -7.52
CA GLN A 367 32.07 -7.49 -7.66
C GLN A 367 31.65 -7.15 -9.09
N ALA A 368 32.43 -7.57 -10.09
CA ALA A 368 32.07 -7.35 -11.50
C ALA A 368 30.78 -8.07 -11.92
N ALA A 369 30.48 -9.23 -11.33
CA ALA A 369 29.22 -9.94 -11.58
C ALA A 369 28.03 -9.24 -10.91
N VAL A 370 28.22 -8.64 -9.74
CA VAL A 370 27.19 -7.86 -9.05
C VAL A 370 26.94 -6.55 -9.80
N GLU A 371 27.97 -5.79 -10.18
CA GLU A 371 27.83 -4.58 -11.00
C GLU A 371 27.11 -4.88 -12.32
N ARG A 372 27.39 -6.03 -12.96
CA ARG A 372 26.68 -6.40 -14.19
C ARG A 372 25.20 -6.72 -13.94
N LEU A 373 24.87 -7.34 -12.80
CA LEU A 373 23.48 -7.60 -12.41
C LEU A 373 22.74 -6.33 -11.96
N GLU A 374 23.46 -5.37 -11.38
CA GLU A 374 22.91 -4.06 -11.03
C GLU A 374 22.68 -3.23 -12.29
N ALA A 375 23.62 -3.17 -13.23
CA ALA A 375 23.44 -2.52 -14.53
C ALA A 375 22.34 -3.18 -15.40
N GLU A 376 22.25 -4.52 -15.40
CA GLU A 376 21.14 -5.25 -16.06
C GLU A 376 19.77 -4.97 -15.40
N ASN A 377 19.72 -4.49 -14.15
CA ASN A 377 18.47 -4.07 -13.50
C ASN A 377 18.22 -2.56 -13.64
N GLU A 378 19.24 -1.70 -13.55
CA GLU A 378 19.10 -0.24 -13.70
C GLU A 378 18.73 0.18 -15.13
N ASP A 379 19.27 -0.49 -16.16
CA ASP A 379 18.87 -0.24 -17.56
C ASP A 379 17.50 -0.89 -17.91
N GLY A 380 16.88 -1.59 -16.96
CA GLY A 380 15.55 -2.21 -17.08
C GLY A 380 14.49 -1.58 -16.18
N ASP A 381 14.82 -0.53 -15.43
CA ASP A 381 13.94 0.17 -14.48
C ASP A 381 13.26 1.41 -15.09
N ASP A 382 13.34 1.62 -16.41
CA ASP A 382 12.44 2.51 -17.15
C ASP A 382 11.05 1.85 -17.23
N ASP A 383 10.28 1.90 -16.13
CA ASP A 383 8.81 1.97 -15.94
C ASP A 383 7.83 1.23 -16.91
N GLU A 384 8.30 0.38 -17.80
CA GLU A 384 7.52 -0.60 -18.54
C GLU A 384 7.88 -1.93 -17.91
N THR A 385 7.21 -2.28 -16.80
CA THR A 385 6.93 -3.68 -16.50
C THR A 385 6.62 -4.33 -17.84
N GLU A 386 7.50 -5.23 -18.32
CA GLU A 386 7.29 -6.01 -19.54
C GLU A 386 5.97 -6.77 -19.34
N ASN A 387 4.87 -6.10 -19.62
CA ASN A 387 3.55 -6.64 -19.77
C ASN A 387 3.72 -7.52 -20.98
N ASN A 388 4.00 -8.80 -20.76
CA ASN A 388 4.06 -9.80 -21.80
C ASN A 388 2.75 -9.66 -22.59
N PRO A 389 2.76 -9.01 -23.77
CA PRO A 389 1.54 -8.46 -24.37
C PRO A 389 0.59 -9.61 -24.73
N GLY A 390 1.12 -10.83 -24.86
CA GLY A 390 0.38 -12.05 -25.14
C GLY A 390 -0.61 -12.50 -24.07
N ASN A 391 -0.61 -11.90 -22.88
CA ASN A 391 -1.53 -12.27 -21.79
C ASN A 391 -2.64 -11.24 -21.53
N GLU A 392 -2.67 -10.13 -22.27
CA GLU A 392 -3.65 -9.05 -22.10
C GLU A 392 -4.48 -8.88 -23.38
N ILE A 393 -5.80 -8.77 -23.20
CA ILE A 393 -6.74 -8.37 -24.24
C ILE A 393 -6.96 -6.87 -24.08
N LEU A 394 -6.49 -6.09 -25.05
CA LEU A 394 -6.79 -4.67 -25.13
C LEU A 394 -7.96 -4.47 -26.09
N ILE A 395 -8.98 -3.75 -25.64
CA ILE A 395 -10.15 -3.39 -26.42
C ILE A 395 -10.12 -1.89 -26.66
N TYR A 396 -9.97 -1.48 -27.92
CA TYR A 396 -10.11 -0.08 -28.30
C TYR A 396 -11.58 0.32 -28.30
N CYS A 397 -11.96 1.41 -27.63
CA CYS A 397 -13.28 2.04 -27.66
C CYS A 397 -13.20 3.54 -27.98
N GLU A 398 -13.85 3.98 -29.06
CA GLU A 398 -13.91 5.41 -29.43
C GLU A 398 -14.75 6.22 -28.42
N VAL A 399 -15.88 5.67 -27.95
CA VAL A 399 -16.71 6.26 -26.89
C VAL A 399 -16.65 5.35 -25.67
N ARG A 400 -15.72 5.66 -24.75
CA ARG A 400 -15.37 4.82 -23.60
C ARG A 400 -16.59 4.43 -22.75
N ASP A 401 -17.46 5.38 -22.41
CA ASP A 401 -18.57 5.15 -21.47
C ASP A 401 -19.66 4.22 -22.02
N GLU A 402 -20.09 4.40 -23.27
CA GLU A 402 -21.11 3.54 -23.89
C GLU A 402 -20.59 2.11 -24.05
N CYS A 403 -19.35 1.99 -24.54
CA CYS A 403 -18.65 0.73 -24.70
C CYS A 403 -18.54 -0.01 -23.36
N PHE A 404 -18.05 0.69 -22.33
CA PHE A 404 -17.88 0.14 -21.00
C PHE A 404 -19.21 -0.28 -20.39
N ASN A 405 -20.27 0.52 -20.52
CA ASN A 405 -21.59 0.18 -19.98
C ASN A 405 -22.17 -1.11 -20.57
N CYS A 406 -21.95 -1.38 -21.86
CA CYS A 406 -22.35 -2.68 -22.46
C CYS A 406 -21.50 -3.83 -21.90
N MET A 407 -20.17 -3.64 -21.86
CA MET A 407 -19.24 -4.72 -21.51
C MET A 407 -19.15 -5.00 -20.02
N ASN A 408 -19.45 -4.04 -19.14
CA ASN A 408 -19.17 -4.10 -17.71
C ASN A 408 -19.70 -5.39 -17.06
N LYS A 409 -20.94 -5.79 -17.37
CA LYS A 409 -21.50 -7.04 -16.86
C LYS A 409 -20.67 -8.26 -17.28
N HIS A 410 -20.32 -8.35 -18.57
CA HIS A 410 -19.55 -9.48 -19.10
C HIS A 410 -18.08 -9.47 -18.66
N LEU A 411 -17.50 -8.29 -18.43
CA LEU A 411 -16.18 -8.14 -17.83
C LEU A 411 -16.17 -8.64 -16.37
N GLN A 412 -17.23 -8.36 -15.61
CA GLN A 412 -17.41 -8.89 -14.25
C GLN A 412 -17.60 -10.41 -14.26
N ASP A 413 -18.42 -10.94 -15.16
CA ASP A 413 -18.62 -12.39 -15.32
C ASP A 413 -17.27 -13.08 -15.65
N PHE A 414 -16.53 -12.55 -16.63
CA PHE A 414 -15.20 -13.06 -17.00
C PHE A 414 -14.22 -13.01 -15.83
N THR A 415 -14.13 -11.87 -15.15
CA THR A 415 -13.23 -11.70 -13.99
C THR A 415 -13.53 -12.71 -12.89
N THR A 416 -14.82 -12.97 -12.66
CA THR A 416 -15.29 -13.95 -11.67
C THR A 416 -14.88 -15.36 -12.08
N HIS A 417 -15.15 -15.78 -13.32
CA HIS A 417 -14.74 -17.10 -13.80
C HIS A 417 -13.22 -17.26 -13.83
N TYR A 418 -12.48 -16.23 -14.20
CA TYR A 418 -11.02 -16.24 -14.16
C TYR A 418 -10.48 -16.39 -12.74
N ALA A 419 -11.05 -15.69 -11.75
CA ALA A 419 -10.67 -15.83 -10.35
C ALA A 419 -10.92 -17.27 -9.83
N TYR A 420 -12.08 -17.86 -10.17
CA TYR A 420 -12.38 -19.24 -9.82
C TYR A 420 -11.47 -20.25 -10.52
N TYR A 421 -11.10 -19.98 -11.77
CA TYR A 421 -10.13 -20.77 -12.52
C TYR A 421 -8.76 -20.78 -11.83
N ILE A 422 -8.24 -19.60 -11.45
CA ILE A 422 -6.96 -19.49 -10.72
C ILE A 422 -7.04 -20.20 -9.37
N HIS A 423 -8.13 -20.01 -8.63
CA HIS A 423 -8.35 -20.70 -7.37
C HIS A 423 -8.34 -22.23 -7.53
N LEU A 424 -9.03 -22.75 -8.55
CA LEU A 424 -9.06 -24.18 -8.86
C LEU A 424 -7.65 -24.74 -9.14
N GLN A 425 -6.84 -24.01 -9.92
CA GLN A 425 -5.46 -24.40 -10.19
C GLN A 425 -4.62 -24.46 -8.92
N ASN A 426 -4.64 -23.40 -8.12
CA ASN A 426 -3.87 -23.32 -6.89
C ASN A 426 -4.30 -24.40 -5.89
N TYR A 427 -5.61 -24.62 -5.76
CA TYR A 427 -6.16 -25.66 -4.90
C TYR A 427 -5.68 -27.06 -5.32
N TYR A 428 -5.81 -27.39 -6.61
CA TYR A 428 -5.35 -28.70 -7.11
C TYR A 428 -3.84 -28.86 -6.96
N PHE A 429 -3.06 -27.84 -7.33
CA PHE A 429 -1.60 -27.84 -7.17
C PHE A 429 -1.21 -28.13 -5.72
N PHE A 430 -1.71 -27.33 -4.78
CA PHE A 430 -1.42 -27.48 -3.35
C PHE A 430 -1.81 -28.87 -2.83
N LYS A 431 -3.04 -29.33 -3.09
CA LYS A 431 -3.49 -30.65 -2.62
C LYS A 431 -2.71 -31.79 -3.24
N SER A 432 -2.33 -31.68 -4.52
CA SER A 432 -1.52 -32.69 -5.20
C SER A 432 -0.10 -32.78 -4.64
N THR A 433 0.53 -31.64 -4.35
CA THR A 433 1.87 -31.55 -3.75
C THR A 433 1.88 -32.14 -2.35
N VAL A 434 0.98 -31.69 -1.47
CA VAL A 434 0.86 -32.20 -0.10
C VAL A 434 0.63 -33.72 -0.09
N LEU A 435 -0.23 -34.22 -0.97
CA LEU A 435 -0.51 -35.65 -1.05
C LEU A 435 0.70 -36.45 -1.58
N ASN A 436 1.45 -35.90 -2.54
CA ASN A 436 2.69 -36.51 -3.02
C ASN A 436 3.78 -36.54 -1.92
N ASP A 437 3.86 -35.51 -1.08
CA ASP A 437 4.77 -35.50 0.07
C ASP A 437 4.40 -36.58 1.09
N TYR A 438 3.11 -36.72 1.41
CA TYR A 438 2.63 -37.81 2.26
C TYR A 438 2.89 -39.19 1.65
N ILE A 439 2.76 -39.33 0.32
CA ILE A 439 3.10 -40.58 -0.36
C ILE A 439 4.59 -40.89 -0.24
N THR A 440 5.43 -39.88 -0.44
CA THR A 440 6.89 -40.00 -0.32
C THR A 440 7.28 -40.39 1.10
N TRP A 441 6.71 -39.72 2.10
CA TRP A 441 6.90 -40.06 3.51
C TRP A 441 6.45 -41.49 3.82
N GLY A 442 5.24 -41.87 3.38
CA GLY A 442 4.70 -43.21 3.59
C GLY A 442 5.55 -44.30 2.93
N ASN A 443 6.07 -44.04 1.71
CA ASN A 443 6.99 -44.94 1.02
C ASN A 443 8.29 -45.10 1.81
N SER A 444 8.89 -43.99 2.26
CA SER A 444 10.10 -44.00 3.11
C SER A 444 9.87 -44.77 4.41
N MET A 445 8.76 -44.53 5.12
CA MET A 445 8.43 -45.22 6.36
C MET A 445 8.20 -46.72 6.14
N SER A 446 7.58 -47.09 5.01
CA SER A 446 7.35 -48.49 4.66
C SER A 446 8.62 -49.27 4.33
N SER A 447 9.71 -48.57 4.00
CA SER A 447 11.01 -49.17 3.69
C SER A 447 11.86 -49.48 4.93
N LEU A 448 11.49 -48.98 6.11
CA LEU A 448 12.25 -49.21 7.35
C LEU A 448 12.08 -50.65 7.87
N PRO A 449 13.17 -51.33 8.29
CA PRO A 449 13.08 -52.63 8.96
C PRO A 449 12.31 -52.50 10.27
N GLY A 450 11.25 -53.30 10.47
CA GLY A 450 10.52 -53.34 11.76
C GLY A 450 9.00 -53.11 11.72
N GLY A 451 8.36 -53.01 10.55
CA GLY A 451 6.92 -53.23 10.44
C GLY A 451 6.04 -52.01 10.13
N GLY A 452 6.62 -50.83 9.86
CA GLY A 452 5.84 -49.67 9.41
C GLY A 452 5.20 -49.83 8.00
N GLY A 453 5.70 -50.76 7.19
CA GLY A 453 5.22 -50.99 5.83
C GLY A 453 4.02 -51.92 5.68
N ILE A 454 3.63 -52.65 6.74
CA ILE A 454 2.55 -53.64 6.68
C ILE A 454 1.20 -52.89 6.64
N GLY A 455 0.70 -52.61 5.44
CA GLY A 455 -0.58 -51.96 5.20
C GLY A 455 -0.49 -50.65 4.40
N TRP A 456 0.69 -50.01 4.37
CA TRP A 456 0.89 -48.80 3.57
C TRP A 456 0.65 -49.07 2.07
N THR A 457 1.26 -50.13 1.51
CA THR A 457 1.09 -50.47 0.08
C THR A 457 -0.38 -50.69 -0.30
N SER A 458 -1.13 -51.40 0.56
CA SER A 458 -2.57 -51.62 0.35
C SER A 458 -3.37 -50.32 0.42
N THR A 459 -3.07 -49.46 1.40
CA THR A 459 -3.70 -48.14 1.56
C THR A 459 -3.39 -47.23 0.37
N LEU A 460 -2.14 -47.19 -0.06
CA LEU A 460 -1.68 -46.42 -1.21
C LEU A 460 -2.40 -46.87 -2.49
N LEU A 461 -2.45 -48.18 -2.75
CA LEU A 461 -3.03 -48.75 -3.97
C LEU A 461 -4.55 -48.63 -4.01
N HIS A 462 -5.23 -48.92 -2.90
CA HIS A 462 -6.70 -49.06 -2.86
C HIS A 462 -7.45 -47.83 -2.38
N LYS A 463 -6.78 -46.90 -1.67
CA LYS A 463 -7.43 -45.68 -1.16
C LYS A 463 -6.82 -44.41 -1.75
N VAL A 464 -5.51 -44.22 -1.62
CA VAL A 464 -4.86 -42.96 -1.99
C VAL A 464 -4.85 -42.75 -3.51
N ARG A 465 -4.32 -43.69 -4.30
CA ARG A 465 -4.27 -43.56 -5.76
C ARG A 465 -5.66 -43.41 -6.42
N PRO A 466 -6.69 -44.18 -6.03
CA PRO A 466 -8.04 -43.96 -6.54
C PRO A 466 -8.62 -42.59 -6.18
N ALA A 467 -8.37 -42.10 -4.96
CA ALA A 467 -8.80 -40.77 -4.54
C ALA A 467 -8.10 -39.67 -5.37
N MET A 468 -6.79 -39.79 -5.62
CA MET A 468 -6.05 -38.89 -6.51
C MET A 468 -6.63 -38.87 -7.92
N LYS A 469 -6.91 -40.05 -8.49
CA LYS A 469 -7.52 -40.15 -9.82
C LYS A 469 -8.90 -39.48 -9.87
N LYS A 470 -9.71 -39.63 -8.81
CA LYS A 470 -11.02 -38.97 -8.69
C LYS A 470 -10.86 -37.45 -8.58
N MET A 471 -9.90 -36.98 -7.78
CA MET A 471 -9.58 -35.56 -7.63
C MET A 471 -9.12 -34.95 -8.96
N LYS A 472 -8.19 -35.61 -9.67
CA LYS A 472 -7.73 -35.17 -11.00
C LYS A 472 -8.88 -35.10 -12.00
N LYS A 473 -9.74 -36.12 -12.06
CA LYS A 473 -10.91 -36.11 -12.94
C LYS A 473 -11.86 -34.93 -12.63
N ALA A 474 -12.08 -34.63 -11.35
CA ALA A 474 -12.90 -33.49 -10.93
C ALA A 474 -12.25 -32.15 -11.31
N TYR A 475 -10.93 -32.03 -11.12
CA TYR A 475 -10.15 -30.87 -11.56
C TYR A 475 -10.25 -30.67 -13.07
N ASP A 476 -9.95 -31.71 -13.87
CA ASP A 476 -9.97 -31.62 -15.33
C ASP A 476 -11.36 -31.21 -15.84
N SER A 477 -12.43 -31.78 -15.27
CA SER A 477 -13.82 -31.41 -15.61
C SER A 477 -14.14 -29.95 -15.27
N ARG A 478 -13.76 -29.48 -14.07
CA ARG A 478 -14.02 -28.09 -13.66
C ARG A 478 -13.16 -27.09 -14.42
N PHE A 479 -11.94 -27.48 -14.78
CA PHE A 479 -11.06 -26.70 -15.63
C PHE A 479 -11.73 -26.46 -16.98
N ASP A 480 -12.23 -27.52 -17.62
CA ASP A 480 -12.94 -27.41 -18.91
C ASP A 480 -14.20 -26.53 -18.80
N ASP A 481 -14.99 -26.68 -17.72
CA ASP A 481 -16.17 -25.84 -17.46
C ASP A 481 -15.81 -24.35 -17.37
N TYR A 482 -14.75 -23.98 -16.65
CA TYR A 482 -14.33 -22.58 -16.50
C TYR A 482 -13.77 -22.00 -17.80
N ILE A 483 -13.01 -22.78 -18.57
CA ILE A 483 -12.52 -22.36 -19.89
C ILE A 483 -13.70 -22.07 -20.83
N ALA A 484 -14.69 -22.97 -20.88
CA ALA A 484 -15.89 -22.77 -21.71
C ALA A 484 -16.72 -21.55 -21.25
N SER A 485 -16.79 -21.30 -19.94
CA SER A 485 -17.48 -20.13 -19.39
C SER A 485 -16.76 -18.82 -19.75
N MET A 486 -15.43 -18.78 -19.63
CA MET A 486 -14.63 -17.62 -20.04
C MET A 486 -14.70 -17.38 -21.57
N GLU A 487 -14.67 -18.42 -22.40
CA GLU A 487 -14.88 -18.31 -23.85
C GLU A 487 -16.25 -17.67 -24.18
N LYS A 488 -17.30 -18.08 -23.44
CA LYS A 488 -18.65 -17.52 -23.58
C LYS A 488 -18.70 -16.05 -23.18
N ASP A 489 -18.04 -15.67 -22.08
CA ASP A 489 -18.01 -14.26 -21.63
C ASP A 489 -17.28 -13.37 -22.63
N LEU A 490 -16.14 -13.83 -23.15
CA LEU A 490 -15.40 -13.14 -24.22
C LEU A 490 -16.24 -13.01 -25.51
N SER A 491 -17.01 -14.04 -25.86
CA SER A 491 -17.96 -13.94 -26.98
C SER A 491 -19.07 -12.91 -26.73
N ASN A 492 -19.53 -12.75 -25.49
CA ASN A 492 -20.53 -11.74 -25.16
C ASN A 492 -19.93 -10.32 -25.19
N ILE A 493 -18.69 -10.16 -24.71
CA ILE A 493 -17.91 -8.91 -24.83
C ILE A 493 -17.75 -8.54 -26.31
N LYS A 494 -17.41 -9.51 -27.17
CA LYS A 494 -17.35 -9.30 -28.62
C LYS A 494 -18.68 -8.80 -29.20
N ASN A 495 -19.81 -9.35 -28.76
CA ASN A 495 -21.12 -8.93 -29.26
C ASN A 495 -21.41 -7.47 -28.91
N CYS A 496 -21.08 -7.04 -27.69
CA CYS A 496 -21.07 -5.62 -27.32
C CYS A 496 -20.16 -4.81 -28.26
N ALA A 497 -18.93 -5.27 -28.47
CA ALA A 497 -17.95 -4.54 -29.27
C ALA A 497 -18.37 -4.40 -30.75
N SER A 498 -18.92 -5.45 -31.34
CA SER A 498 -19.35 -5.47 -32.74
C SER A 498 -20.50 -4.52 -33.04
N SER A 499 -21.34 -4.22 -32.04
CA SER A 499 -22.47 -3.30 -32.19
C SER A 499 -22.06 -1.83 -32.31
N MET A 500 -20.81 -1.49 -31.96
CA MET A 500 -20.33 -0.11 -31.84
C MET A 500 -19.21 0.24 -32.84
N GLN A 501 -19.08 -0.49 -33.95
CA GLN A 501 -18.05 -0.27 -34.99
C GLN A 501 -16.61 -0.25 -34.43
N LEU A 502 -16.34 -1.05 -33.40
CA LEU A 502 -15.02 -1.14 -32.79
C LEU A 502 -14.04 -1.84 -33.74
N ALA A 503 -12.75 -1.49 -33.60
CA ALA A 503 -11.65 -1.94 -34.46
C ALA A 503 -11.74 -3.43 -34.83
N SER A 504 -11.30 -3.75 -36.05
CA SER A 504 -11.59 -5.01 -36.78
C SER A 504 -11.79 -6.24 -35.89
N SER A 505 -12.97 -6.88 -35.98
CA SER A 505 -13.31 -8.08 -35.19
C SER A 505 -12.26 -9.19 -35.19
N GLY A 506 -11.41 -9.25 -36.23
CA GLY A 506 -10.32 -10.22 -36.34
C GLY A 506 -9.18 -10.04 -35.33
N THR A 507 -8.82 -8.81 -34.95
CA THR A 507 -7.74 -8.57 -33.97
C THR A 507 -8.17 -8.96 -32.55
N TYR A 508 -9.44 -8.75 -32.21
CA TYR A 508 -10.02 -9.23 -30.95
C TYR A 508 -10.05 -10.76 -30.88
N GLU A 509 -10.49 -11.43 -31.96
CA GLU A 509 -10.51 -12.90 -32.01
C GLU A 509 -9.12 -13.52 -31.85
N ALA A 510 -8.09 -12.92 -32.46
CA ALA A 510 -6.72 -13.37 -32.32
C ALA A 510 -6.23 -13.29 -30.85
N GLN A 511 -6.49 -12.16 -30.19
CA GLN A 511 -6.18 -11.97 -28.76
C GLN A 511 -6.90 -12.98 -27.87
N VAL A 512 -8.21 -13.18 -28.10
CA VAL A 512 -9.01 -14.17 -27.36
C VAL A 512 -8.47 -15.58 -27.56
N ALA A 513 -8.16 -15.97 -28.81
CA ALA A 513 -7.62 -17.29 -29.11
C ALA A 513 -6.28 -17.53 -28.41
N GLN A 514 -5.39 -16.53 -28.42
CA GLN A 514 -4.10 -16.59 -27.74
C GLN A 514 -4.25 -16.73 -26.22
N LEU A 515 -5.10 -15.91 -25.59
CA LEU A 515 -5.38 -15.99 -24.15
C LEU A 515 -5.93 -17.37 -23.79
N ILE A 516 -6.98 -17.83 -24.48
CA ILE A 516 -7.61 -19.12 -24.20
C ILE A 516 -6.63 -20.27 -24.40
N GLN A 517 -5.78 -20.22 -25.43
CA GLN A 517 -4.73 -21.20 -25.63
C GLN A 517 -3.71 -21.19 -24.49
N ALA A 518 -3.29 -20.02 -24.02
CA ALA A 518 -2.40 -19.87 -22.88
C ALA A 518 -3.03 -20.44 -21.60
N LEU A 519 -4.30 -20.15 -21.35
CA LEU A 519 -5.05 -20.72 -20.21
C LEU A 519 -5.13 -22.25 -20.33
N LYS A 520 -5.51 -22.79 -21.48
CA LYS A 520 -5.52 -24.24 -21.72
C LYS A 520 -4.14 -24.87 -21.51
N ALA A 521 -3.07 -24.21 -21.93
CA ALA A 521 -1.70 -24.67 -21.76
C ALA A 521 -1.24 -24.65 -20.29
N ALA A 522 -1.79 -23.77 -19.46
CA ALA A 522 -1.53 -23.71 -18.02
C ALA A 522 -2.20 -24.85 -17.23
N ARG A 523 -2.86 -25.81 -17.88
CA ARG A 523 -3.43 -27.00 -17.22
C ARG A 523 -2.35 -27.81 -16.51
N ILE A 524 -2.60 -28.15 -15.23
CA ILE A 524 -1.69 -28.98 -14.45
C ILE A 524 -1.83 -30.44 -14.92
N SER A 525 -0.82 -30.92 -15.65
CA SER A 525 -0.80 -32.27 -16.22
C SER A 525 -0.33 -33.35 -15.24
N LYS A 526 0.33 -32.96 -14.14
CA LYS A 526 0.95 -33.86 -13.16
C LYS A 526 -0.04 -34.50 -12.17
#